data_AF-A0A946RE71-F1
#
_entry.id   AF-A0A946RE71-F1
#
_cell.length_a   1.000
_cell.length_b   1.000
_cell.length_c   1.000
_cell.angle_alpha   90.00
_cell.angle_beta   90.00
_cell.angle_gamma   90.00
#
_symmetry.space_group_name_H-M   'P 1'
#
loop_
_entity.id
_entity.type
_entity.pdbx_description
1 polymer ?
#
loop_
_entity_poly.entity_id
_entity_poly.type
_entity_poly.pdbx_seq_one_letter_code
_entity_poly.pdbx_strand_id
1 'polypeptide(L)' 'MNREITFKFENKVWIYNTVKAAWHFITVPKYLAQEINELFGDQTKGWGSIPVEITIGM' A
#
# COMPACT_ATOMS: atom_id res chain seq x y z
N MET A 1 19.18 1.16 14.93
CA MET A 1 17.88 0.64 15.40
C MET A 1 16.87 0.87 14.29
N ASN A 2 16.58 -0.16 13.49
CA ASN A 2 15.48 -0.06 12.53
C ASN A 2 14.19 -0.24 13.34
N ARG A 3 13.40 0.83 13.47
CA ARG A 3 12.03 0.72 13.99
C ARG A 3 11.18 0.17 12.86
N GLU A 4 10.53 -0.97 13.09
CA GLU A 4 9.52 -1.49 12.19
C GLU A 4 8.27 -0.62 12.35
N ILE A 5 7.88 0.09 11.29
CA ILE A 5 6.67 0.93 11.27
C ILE A 5 5.57 0.12 10.61
N THR A 6 4.51 -0.17 11.35
CA THR A 6 3.36 -0.96 10.86
C THR A 6 2.11 -0.11 10.79
N PHE A 7 1.47 -0.11 9.62
CA PHE A 7 0.16 0.51 9.39
C PHE A 7 -0.92 -0.57 9.33
N LYS A 8 -2.03 -0.36 10.03
CA LYS A 8 -3.19 -1.27 10.02
C LYS A 8 -4.42 -0.51 9.53
N PHE A 9 -5.14 -1.11 8.59
CA PHE A 9 -6.40 -0.57 8.10
C PHE A 9 -7.27 -1.67 7.51
N GLU A 10 -8.57 -1.38 7.43
CA GLU A 10 -9.53 -2.19 6.70
C GLU A 10 -10.09 -1.36 5.55
N ASN A 11 -10.20 -2.00 4.38
CA ASN A 11 -10.89 -1.39 3.25
C ASN A 11 -11.41 -2.47 2.30
N LYS A 12 -12.32 -2.08 1.41
CA LYS A 12 -12.86 -2.98 0.38
C LYS A 12 -11.78 -3.33 -0.64
N VAL A 13 -11.57 -4.62 -0.85
CA VAL A 13 -10.82 -5.12 -2.01
C VAL A 13 -11.67 -4.90 -3.26
N TRP A 14 -11.06 -4.37 -4.31
CA TRP A 14 -11.71 -4.15 -5.60
C TRP A 14 -10.88 -4.77 -6.72
N ILE A 15 -11.56 -5.16 -7.79
CA ILE A 15 -10.93 -5.86 -8.92
C ILE A 15 -10.85 -4.91 -10.10
N TYR A 16 -9.63 -4.70 -10.59
CA TYR A 16 -9.43 -4.10 -11.91
C TYR A 16 -9.45 -5.21 -12.95
N ASN A 17 -10.59 -5.37 -13.61
CA ASN A 17 -10.80 -6.38 -14.63
C ASN A 17 -10.16 -5.94 -15.96
N THR A 18 -9.18 -6.70 -16.43
CA THR A 18 -8.68 -6.58 -17.81
C THR A 18 -8.93 -7.88 -18.54
N VAL A 19 -9.01 -7.84 -19.88
CA VAL A 19 -9.30 -9.00 -20.73
C VAL A 19 -8.34 -10.18 -20.50
N LYS A 20 -7.13 -9.92 -20.00
CA LYS A 20 -6.07 -10.93 -19.83
C LYS A 20 -5.61 -11.15 -18.39
N ALA A 21 -6.09 -10.37 -17.41
CA ALA A 21 -5.71 -10.50 -16.01
C ALA A 21 -6.71 -9.81 -15.07
N ALA A 22 -6.91 -10.40 -13.88
CA ALA A 22 -7.65 -9.80 -12.78
C ALA A 22 -6.65 -9.31 -11.72
N TRP A 23 -6.53 -7.99 -11.57
CA TRP A 23 -5.72 -7.39 -10.51
C TRP A 23 -6.62 -7.06 -9.33
N HIS A 24 -6.22 -7.49 -8.14
CA HIS A 24 -6.89 -7.13 -6.90
C HIS A 24 -6.15 -5.95 -6.26
N PHE A 25 -6.92 -4.96 -5.86
CA PHE A 25 -6.41 -3.76 -5.22
C PHE A 25 -7.14 -3.51 -3.92
N ILE A 26 -6.43 -2.90 -2.99
CA ILE A 26 -7.00 -2.32 -1.77
C ILE A 26 -6.46 -0.90 -1.68
N THR A 27 -7.36 0.06 -1.49
CA THR A 27 -6.96 1.46 -1.40
C THR A 27 -6.54 1.80 0.02
N VAL A 28 -5.33 2.31 0.18
CA VAL A 28 -4.87 2.85 1.47
C VAL A 28 -5.68 4.12 1.78
N PRO A 29 -6.27 4.25 2.99
CA PRO A 29 -6.96 5.47 3.40
C PRO A 29 -6.09 6.73 3.24
N LYS A 30 -6.69 7.85 2.84
CA LYS A 30 -5.96 9.09 2.50
C LYS A 30 -5.01 9.56 3.62
N TYR A 31 -5.44 9.48 4.88
CA TYR A 31 -4.62 9.91 6.02
C TYR A 31 -3.36 9.05 6.17
N LEU A 32 -3.47 7.72 6.02
CA LEU A 32 -2.32 6.81 6.02
C LEU A 32 -1.42 7.02 4.81
N ALA A 33 -2.01 7.24 3.62
CA ALA A 33 -1.23 7.50 2.42
C ALA A 33 -0.38 8.78 2.57
N GLN A 34 -0.93 9.81 3.21
CA GLN A 34 -0.20 11.04 3.52
C GLN A 34 0.95 10.77 4.51
N GLU A 35 0.68 10.08 5.62
CA GLU A 35 1.70 9.73 6.62
C GLU A 35 2.82 8.88 6.02
N ILE A 36 2.48 7.86 5.20
CA ILE A 36 3.46 7.03 4.49
C ILE A 36 4.32 7.90 3.56
N ASN A 37 3.71 8.85 2.85
CA ASN A 37 4.47 9.71 1.94
C ASN A 37 5.38 10.69 2.69
N GLU A 38 4.95 11.23 3.83
CA GLU A 38 5.77 12.08 4.69
C GLU A 38 6.98 11.32 5.26
N LEU A 39 6.83 10.03 5.57
CA LEU A 39 7.89 9.19 6.14
C LEU A 39 8.82 8.57 5.08
N PHE A 40 8.30 8.22 3.90
CA PHE A 40 8.98 7.35 2.95
C PHE A 40 8.94 7.83 1.49
N GLY A 41 8.36 9.01 1.19
CA GLY A 41 8.21 9.51 -0.18
C GLY A 41 9.52 9.63 -0.97
N ASP A 42 10.61 9.95 -0.28
CA ASP A 42 11.96 10.05 -0.87
C ASP A 42 12.63 8.68 -1.13
N GLN A 43 12.01 7.58 -0.68
CA GLN A 43 12.52 6.20 -0.83
C GLN A 43 11.77 5.43 -1.92
N THR A 44 11.00 6.14 -2.74
CA THR A 44 10.21 5.55 -3.81
C THR A 44 11.09 4.98 -4.93
N LYS A 45 10.56 3.97 -5.60
CA LYS A 45 11.11 3.33 -6.80
C LYS A 45 10.12 3.48 -7.94
N GLY A 46 10.54 3.17 -9.18
CA GLY A 46 9.65 3.05 -10.33
C GLY A 46 8.53 4.11 -10.36
N TRP A 47 7.29 3.67 -10.47
CA TRP A 47 6.09 4.50 -10.54
C TRP A 47 5.68 5.12 -9.18
N GLY A 48 6.63 5.58 -8.38
CA GLY A 48 6.37 6.07 -7.02
C GLY A 48 6.07 4.95 -6.02
N SER A 49 6.53 3.72 -6.29
CA SER A 49 6.22 2.55 -5.44
C SER A 49 7.19 2.43 -4.27
N ILE A 50 6.68 1.95 -3.14
CA ILE A 50 7.46 1.65 -1.94
C ILE A 50 7.35 0.15 -1.66
N PRO A 51 8.48 -0.59 -1.53
CA PRO A 51 8.43 -2.00 -1.16
C PRO A 51 7.97 -2.14 0.30
N VAL A 52 7.05 -3.07 0.54
CA VAL A 52 6.45 -3.32 1.86
C VAL A 52 6.29 -4.82 2.12
N GLU A 53 6.26 -5.19 3.39
CA GLU A 53 5.79 -6.50 3.85
C GLU A 53 4.31 -6.37 4.23
N ILE A 54 3.48 -7.34 3.83
CA ILE A 54 2.01 -7.26 3.96
C ILE A 54 1.48 -8.53 4.63
N THR A 55 0.53 -8.34 5.55
CA THR A 55 -0.33 -9.41 6.08
C THR A 55 -1.79 -9.07 5.79
N ILE A 56 -2.58 -10.03 5.31
CA ILE A 56 -4.00 -9.87 4.99
C ILE A 56 -4.80 -10.87 5.84
N GLY A 57 -5.90 -10.41 6.46
CA GLY A 57 -6.85 -11.28 7.17
C GLY A 57 -6.46 -11.67 8.59
N MET A 58 -5.76 -10.80 9.32
CA MET A 58 -5.57 -10.93 10.78
C MET A 58 -6.85 -10.67 11.56
#